data_AF-A0A3C0KBN6-F1
#
_entry.id   AF-A0A3C0KBN6-F1
#
_cell.length_a   1.000
_cell.length_b   1.000
_cell.length_c   1.000
_cell.angle_alpha   90.00
_cell.angle_beta   90.00
_cell.angle_gamma   90.00
#
_symmetry.space_group_name_H-M   'P 1'
#
loop_
_entity.id
_entity.type
_entity.pdbx_description
1 polymer ?
#
loop_
_entity_poly.entity_id
_entity_poly.type
_entity_poly.pdbx_seq_one_letter_code
_entity_poly.pdbx_strand_id
1 'polypeptide(L)'
;MRSGTVFEAVLFDCDGVLVDSEPITNGVLRDMLNEAGWALTQAECEHHFIGRAVRDQRALIEHHTGRPLTEAWMRAFYARRDERLRAELQ
;
A
#
# COMPACT_ATOMS: atom_id res chain seq x y z
N MET A 1 40.80 1.83 -23.69
CA MET A 1 40.10 1.02 -22.68
C MET A 1 39.47 1.94 -21.66
N ARG A 2 38.14 2.09 -21.70
CA ARG A 2 37.21 2.36 -20.59
C ARG A 2 35.82 2.56 -21.22
N SER A 3 35.11 1.44 -21.37
CA SER A 3 33.68 1.44 -21.67
C SER A 3 32.97 1.90 -20.41
N GLY A 4 32.46 3.13 -20.41
CA GLY A 4 31.54 3.59 -19.39
C GLY A 4 30.14 3.31 -19.90
N THR A 5 29.51 2.24 -19.42
CA THR A 5 28.08 2.01 -19.62
C THR A 5 27.32 3.15 -18.94
N VAL A 6 26.87 4.11 -19.73
CA VAL A 6 25.85 5.07 -19.31
C VAL A 6 24.53 4.36 -19.52
N PHE A 7 23.73 4.21 -18.48
CA PHE A 7 22.47 3.47 -18.53
C PHE A 7 21.60 3.95 -19.71
N GLU A 8 21.21 3.04 -20.62
CA GLU A 8 20.46 3.36 -21.85
C GLU A 8 18.94 3.43 -21.64
N ALA A 9 18.44 3.08 -20.45
CA ALA A 9 17.05 3.31 -20.05
C ALA A 9 16.92 3.27 -18.52
N VAL A 10 16.09 4.17 -17.99
CA VAL A 10 15.58 4.10 -16.61
C VAL A 10 14.10 3.77 -16.73
N LEU A 11 13.69 2.61 -16.22
CA LEU A 11 12.28 2.25 -16.13
C LEU A 11 11.75 2.84 -14.82
N PHE A 12 10.86 3.82 -14.92
CA PHE A 12 10.12 4.32 -13.77
C PHE A 12 8.96 3.37 -13.49
N ASP A 13 8.97 2.71 -12.33
CA ASP A 13 7.76 2.13 -11.80
C ASP A 13 6.85 3.28 -11.31
N CYS A 14 5.55 3.19 -11.57
CA CYS A 14 4.60 4.24 -11.19
C CYS A 14 4.34 4.27 -9.67
N ASP A 15 4.97 3.39 -8.88
CA ASP A 15 4.88 3.33 -7.42
C ASP A 15 6.16 3.84 -6.71
N GLY A 16 6.62 5.07 -7.01
CA GLY A 16 7.49 5.76 -6.02
C GLY A 16 8.52 6.78 -6.47
N VAL A 17 8.56 7.23 -7.73
CA VAL A 17 9.69 8.09 -8.17
C VAL A 17 9.37 9.58 -8.31
N LEU A 18 8.12 10.02 -8.11
CA LEU A 18 7.78 11.45 -8.18
C LEU A 18 6.92 11.99 -7.02
N VAL A 19 6.17 11.14 -6.32
CA VAL A 19 5.37 11.54 -5.14
C VAL A 19 5.32 10.38 -4.16
N ASP A 20 5.53 10.65 -2.86
CA ASP A 20 5.49 9.64 -1.81
C ASP A 20 4.03 9.25 -1.51
N SER A 21 3.50 8.26 -2.25
CA SER A 21 2.15 7.72 -2.10
C SER A 21 2.03 6.66 -1.00
N GLU A 22 3.14 6.25 -0.39
CA GLU A 22 3.17 5.20 0.63
C GLU A 22 2.42 5.59 1.91
N PRO A 23 2.62 6.79 2.50
CA PRO A 23 1.88 7.20 3.71
C PRO A 23 0.36 7.25 3.49
N ILE A 24 -0.07 7.74 2.32
CA ILE A 24 -1.50 7.81 1.97
C ILE A 24 -2.08 6.41 1.85
N THR A 25 -1.42 5.54 1.09
CA THR A 25 -1.87 4.15 0.90
C THR A 25 -1.92 3.39 2.22
N ASN A 26 -0.88 3.52 3.04
CA ASN A 26 -0.80 2.87 4.34
C ASN A 26 -1.87 3.41 5.30
N GLY A 27 -2.11 4.72 5.30
CA GLY A 27 -3.17 5.35 6.07
C GLY A 27 -4.56 4.81 5.72
N VAL A 28 -4.89 4.66 4.43
CA VAL A 28 -6.17 4.05 4.02
C VAL A 28 -6.26 2.60 4.47
N LEU A 29 -5.19 1.82 4.34
CA LEU A 29 -5.16 0.43 4.78
C LEU A 29 -5.40 0.33 6.29
N ARG A 30 -4.67 1.13 7.08
CA ARG A 30 -4.81 1.23 8.53
C ARG A 30 -6.26 1.50 8.90
N ASP A 31 -6.90 2.50 8.29
CA ASP A 31 -8.28 2.87 8.62
C ASP A 31 -9.26 1.73 8.35
N MET A 32 -9.13 1.06 7.20
CA MET A 32 -9.97 -0.08 6.87
C MET A 32 -9.74 -1.30 7.77
N LEU A 33 -8.51 -1.53 8.24
CA LEU A 33 -8.20 -2.60 9.20
C LEU A 33 -8.76 -2.29 10.60
N ASN A 34 -8.69 -1.03 11.03
CA ASN A 34 -9.33 -0.57 12.26
C ASN A 34 -10.85 -0.75 12.19
N GLU A 35 -11.49 -0.36 11.07
CA GLU A 35 -12.93 -0.61 10.81
C GLU A 35 -13.28 -2.11 10.82
N ALA A 36 -12.35 -2.97 10.40
CA ALA A 36 -12.51 -4.42 10.38
C ALA A 36 -12.26 -5.09 11.74
N GLY A 37 -11.82 -4.35 12.76
CA GLY A 37 -11.59 -4.84 14.13
C GLY A 37 -10.12 -5.08 14.49
N TRP A 38 -9.18 -4.81 13.58
CA TRP A 38 -7.75 -4.84 13.88
C TRP A 38 -7.25 -3.42 14.15
N ALA A 39 -7.22 -3.05 15.44
CA ALA A 39 -6.72 -1.75 15.86
C ALA A 39 -5.21 -1.64 15.61
N LEU A 40 -4.82 -0.76 14.70
CA LEU A 40 -3.43 -0.49 14.33
C LEU A 40 -3.14 1.00 14.41
N THR A 41 -2.00 1.34 15.03
CA THR A 41 -1.38 2.65 14.83
C THR A 41 -0.77 2.76 13.43
N GLN A 42 -0.43 3.99 13.02
CA GLN A 42 0.26 4.23 11.76
C GLN A 42 1.58 3.44 11.68
N ALA A 43 2.40 3.50 12.73
CA ALA A 43 3.71 2.85 12.76
C ALA A 43 3.60 1.31 12.71
N GLU A 44 2.60 0.72 13.36
CA GLU A 44 2.37 -0.73 13.29
C GLU A 44 1.91 -1.14 11.89
N CYS A 45 1.00 -0.38 11.27
CA CYS A 45 0.56 -0.64 9.91
C CYS A 45 1.72 -0.51 8.90
N GLU A 46 2.58 0.49 9.07
CA GLU A 46 3.82 0.63 8.31
C GLU A 46 4.75 -0.58 8.50
N HIS A 47 5.01 -0.98 9.74
CA HIS A 47 5.85 -2.14 10.04
C HIS A 47 5.34 -3.43 9.39
N HIS A 48 4.02 -3.64 9.37
CA HIS A 48 3.42 -4.84 8.80
C HIS A 48 3.35 -4.83 7.27
N PHE A 49 3.16 -3.67 6.65
CA PHE A 49 2.73 -3.60 5.24
C PHE A 49 3.65 -2.84 4.30
N ILE A 50 4.64 -2.06 4.78
CA ILE A 50 5.62 -1.41 3.89
C ILE A 50 6.36 -2.46 3.04
N GLY A 51 6.46 -2.20 1.74
CA GLY A 51 7.15 -3.07 0.78
C GLY A 51 6.47 -4.42 0.54
N ARG A 52 5.20 -4.61 0.97
CA ARG A 52 4.47 -5.86 0.81
C ARG A 52 3.13 -5.64 0.12
N ALA A 53 2.76 -6.56 -0.77
CA ALA A 53 1.42 -6.55 -1.30
C ALA A 53 0.41 -6.95 -0.21
N VAL A 54 -0.67 -6.17 -0.04
CA VAL A 54 -1.73 -6.44 0.95
C VAL A 54 -2.31 -7.86 0.79
N ARG A 55 -2.42 -8.34 -0.45
CA ARG A 55 -2.90 -9.71 -0.75
C ARG A 55 -2.00 -10.80 -0.15
N ASP A 56 -0.69 -10.57 -0.09
CA ASP A 56 0.26 -11.53 0.48
C ASP A 56 0.16 -11.60 2.01
N GLN A 57 -0.37 -10.55 2.64
CA GLN A 57 -0.62 -10.49 4.08
C GLN A 57 -2.04 -10.95 4.45
N ARG A 58 -2.76 -11.61 3.54
CA ARG A 58 -4.11 -12.16 3.77
C ARG A 58 -4.24 -12.91 5.08
N ALA A 59 -3.39 -13.91 5.32
CA ALA A 59 -3.51 -14.76 6.49
C ALA A 59 -3.38 -13.96 7.80
N LEU A 60 -2.49 -12.95 7.83
CA LEU A 60 -2.32 -12.06 8.97
C LEU A 60 -3.56 -11.19 9.19
N ILE A 61 -4.08 -10.58 8.12
CA ILE A 61 -5.30 -9.74 8.18
C ILE A 61 -6.49 -10.58 8.66
N GLU A 62 -6.71 -11.76 8.09
CA GLU A 62 -7.81 -12.65 8.44
C GLU A 62 -7.68 -13.16 9.88
N HIS A 63 -6.45 -13.42 10.36
CA HIS A 63 -6.18 -13.80 11.74
C HIS A 63 -6.59 -12.70 12.74
N HIS A 64 -6.21 -11.45 12.48
CA HIS A 64 -6.50 -10.34 13.40
C HIS A 64 -7.92 -9.81 13.31
N THR A 65 -8.53 -9.81 12.12
CA THR A 65 -9.89 -9.29 11.91
C THR A 65 -10.97 -10.35 12.09
N GLY A 66 -10.61 -11.64 12.02
CA GLY A 66 -11.58 -12.75 11.98
C GLY A 66 -12.47 -12.75 10.74
N ARG A 67 -12.16 -11.94 9.73
CA ARG A 67 -12.97 -11.74 8.51
C ARG A 67 -12.14 -12.08 7.27
N PRO A 68 -12.73 -12.70 6.24
CA PRO A 68 -12.02 -13.02 5.01
C PRO A 68 -11.64 -11.74 4.23
N LEU A 69 -10.45 -11.73 3.64
CA LEU A 69 -9.99 -10.65 2.77
C LEU A 69 -10.59 -10.83 1.36
N THR A 70 -11.88 -10.51 1.21
CA THR A 70 -12.60 -10.75 -0.05
C THR A 70 -12.13 -9.82 -1.18
N GLU A 71 -12.38 -10.21 -2.43
CA GLU A 71 -12.15 -9.31 -3.57
C GLU A 71 -13.00 -8.03 -3.51
N ALA A 72 -14.17 -8.07 -2.87
CA ALA A 72 -14.98 -6.87 -2.64
C ALA A 72 -14.28 -5.91 -1.68
N TRP A 73 -13.66 -6.42 -0.61
CA TRP A 73 -12.86 -5.62 0.31
C TRP A 73 -11.64 -5.02 -0.40
N MET A 74 -10.92 -5.82 -1.21
CA MET A 74 -9.79 -5.32 -2.00
C MET A 74 -10.19 -4.21 -2.98
N ARG A 75 -11.34 -4.36 -3.67
CA ARG A 75 -11.86 -3.30 -4.54
C ARG A 75 -12.19 -2.02 -3.76
N ALA A 76 -12.78 -2.15 -2.58
CA ALA A 76 -13.05 -1.00 -1.72
C ALA A 76 -11.76 -0.30 -1.25
N PHE A 77 -10.73 -1.08 -0.92
CA PHE A 77 -9.42 -0.56 -0.56
C PHE A 77 -8.80 0.27 -1.70
N TYR A 78 -8.76 -0.28 -2.92
CA TYR A 78 -8.24 0.45 -4.08
C TYR A 78 -9.05 1.72 -4.37
N ALA A 79 -10.38 1.66 -4.30
CA ALA A 79 -11.22 2.83 -4.54
C ALA A 79 -10.94 3.96 -3.54
N ARG A 80 -10.87 3.65 -2.24
CA ARG A 80 -10.57 4.65 -1.19
C ARG A 80 -9.15 5.20 -1.30
N ARG A 81 -8.18 4.34 -1.61
CA ARG A 81 -6.79 4.73 -1.85
C ARG A 81 -6.70 5.70 -3.03
N ASP A 82 -7.29 5.35 -4.17
CA ASP A 82 -7.24 6.17 -5.39
C ASP A 82 -7.95 7.52 -5.20
N GLU A 83 -9.05 7.54 -4.44
CA GLU A 83 -9.73 8.78 -4.04
C GLU A 83 -8.81 9.69 -3.20
N ARG A 84 -8.16 9.14 -2.16
CA ARG A 84 -7.24 9.90 -1.29
C ARG A 84 -6.01 10.40 -2.05
N LEU A 85 -5.41 9.56 -2.89
CA LEU A 85 -4.29 9.96 -3.74
C LEU A 85 -4.68 11.11 -4.67
N ARG A 86 -5.85 11.05 -5.32
CA ARG A 86 -6.33 12.14 -6.19
C ARG A 86 -6.60 13.44 -5.44
N ALA A 87 -6.97 13.36 -4.16
CA ALA A 87 -7.23 14.51 -3.32
C ALA A 87 -5.94 15.19 -2.80
N GLU A 88 -4.89 14.40 -2.53
CA GLU A 88 -3.69 14.89 -1.85
C GLU A 88 -2.49 15.15 -2.77
N LEU A 89 -2.47 14.59 -3.98
CA LEU A 89 -1.32 14.67 -4.90
C LEU A 89 -1.56 15.54 -6.15
N GLN A 90 -2.42 16.57 -6.04
CA GLN A 90 -2.72 17.50 -7.16
C GLN A 90 -1.59 18.49 -7.44
#